data_AF-A0A812PQW8-F1
#
_entry.id   AF-A0A812PQW8-F1
#
_cell.length_a   1.000
_cell.length_b   1.000
_cell.length_c   1.000
_cell.angle_alpha   90.00
_cell.angle_beta   90.00
_cell.angle_gamma   90.00
#
_symmetry.space_group_name_H-M   'P 1'
#
loop_
_entity.id
_entity.type
_entity.pdbx_description
1 polymer ?
#
loop_
_entity_poly.entity_id
_entity_poly.type
_entity_poly.pdbx_seq_one_letter_code
_entity_poly.pdbx_strand_id
1 'polypeptide(L)'
;MAEVMSVCMPLCGLAAQASWPNSCNLNLYQDGQHSVGWHADNEALFQGKYQDCRIISLSLGQSRRFELMCGQDFHRLELSDGDLCTMEGMTQKWYKHRVPKESGRNVGPRINLTWRWIVQHHDCPCAEAPEAPEVPAKRKRTSCASVGGWSASHG
;
A
#
# COMPACT_ATOMS: atom_id res chain seq x y z
N MET A 1 -16.01 4.42 8.81
CA MET A 1 -14.63 3.98 8.47
C MET A 1 -14.10 2.86 9.35
N ALA A 2 -14.27 2.91 10.67
CA ALA A 2 -13.76 1.86 11.57
C ALA A 2 -14.24 0.44 11.20
N GLU A 3 -15.49 0.28 10.75
CA GLU A 3 -16.03 -1.02 10.30
C GLU A 3 -15.33 -1.57 9.05
N VAL A 4 -15.07 -0.73 8.04
CA VAL A 4 -14.33 -1.16 6.85
C VAL A 4 -12.91 -1.57 7.24
N MET A 5 -12.28 -0.79 8.12
CA MET A 5 -10.93 -1.07 8.60
C MET A 5 -10.86 -2.36 9.43
N SER A 6 -11.89 -2.68 10.22
CA SER A 6 -11.90 -3.93 10.99
C SER A 6 -11.91 -5.18 10.12
N VAL A 7 -12.42 -5.08 8.89
CA VAL A 7 -12.37 -6.15 7.90
C VAL A 7 -11.04 -6.13 7.12
N CYS A 8 -10.61 -4.96 6.62
CA CYS A 8 -9.47 -4.88 5.72
C CYS A 8 -8.10 -4.98 6.42
N MET A 9 -7.93 -4.34 7.58
CA MET A 9 -6.62 -4.21 8.23
C MET A 9 -6.03 -5.56 8.66
N PRO A 10 -6.81 -6.52 9.22
CA PRO A 10 -6.29 -7.86 9.51
C PRO A 10 -5.77 -8.60 8.27
N LEU A 11 -6.38 -8.42 7.10
CA LEU A 11 -5.95 -9.04 5.83
C LEU A 11 -4.59 -8.49 5.38
N CYS A 12 -4.25 -7.27 5.79
CA CYS A 12 -2.93 -6.65 5.58
C CYS A 12 -1.93 -6.91 6.72
N GLY A 13 -2.23 -7.86 7.61
CA GLY A 13 -1.37 -8.19 8.76
C GLY A 13 -1.43 -7.17 9.91
N LEU A 14 -2.45 -6.32 9.97
CA LEU A 14 -2.66 -5.30 11.01
C LEU A 14 -3.83 -5.69 11.92
N ALA A 15 -3.63 -6.74 12.71
CA ALA A 15 -4.67 -7.29 13.59
C ALA A 15 -5.03 -6.38 14.77
N ALA A 16 -4.07 -5.59 15.28
CA ALA A 16 -4.29 -4.70 16.42
C ALA A 16 -4.75 -3.33 15.95
N GLN A 17 -5.86 -2.82 16.50
CA GLN A 17 -6.41 -1.51 16.12
C GLN A 17 -5.43 -0.35 16.33
N ALA A 18 -4.56 -0.42 17.34
CA ALA A 18 -3.52 0.59 17.57
C ALA A 18 -2.48 0.69 16.42
N SER A 19 -2.39 -0.35 15.58
CA SER A 19 -1.51 -0.37 14.42
C SER A 19 -2.20 0.11 13.13
N TRP A 20 -3.49 0.45 13.19
CA TRP A 20 -4.25 0.86 12.01
C TRP A 20 -3.85 2.24 11.51
N PRO A 21 -4.08 2.53 10.21
CA PRO A 21 -3.79 3.84 9.64
C PRO A 21 -4.69 4.93 10.22
N ASN A 22 -4.15 6.13 10.37
CA ASN A 22 -4.81 7.28 10.98
C ASN A 22 -5.34 8.29 9.94
N SER A 23 -5.14 8.02 8.65
CA SER A 23 -5.60 8.87 7.54
C SER A 23 -6.17 8.03 6.40
N CYS A 24 -7.21 8.54 5.74
CA CYS A 24 -7.85 7.92 4.59
C CYS A 24 -8.20 8.98 3.55
N ASN A 25 -7.76 8.76 2.31
CA ASN A 25 -8.19 9.53 1.15
C ASN A 25 -9.23 8.72 0.35
N LEU A 26 -10.33 9.36 -0.03
CA LEU A 26 -11.40 8.76 -0.84
C LEU A 26 -11.38 9.37 -2.23
N ASN A 27 -11.28 8.53 -3.26
CA ASN A 27 -11.35 8.94 -4.65
C ASN A 27 -12.56 8.30 -5.34
N LEU A 28 -13.40 9.12 -5.96
CA LEU A 28 -14.49 8.67 -6.83
C LEU A 28 -14.11 8.94 -8.30
N TYR A 29 -14.00 7.86 -9.07
CA TYR A 29 -13.88 7.90 -10.51
C TYR A 29 -15.28 7.62 -11.07
N GLN A 30 -15.96 8.63 -11.60
CA GLN A 30 -17.34 8.46 -12.08
C GLN A 30 -17.39 7.58 -13.33
N ASP A 31 -16.36 7.66 -14.16
CA ASP A 31 -16.24 6.94 -15.42
C ASP A 31 -14.75 6.68 -15.77
N GLY A 32 -14.49 6.29 -17.01
CA GLY A 32 -13.15 6.06 -17.54
C GLY A 32 -12.35 7.33 -17.88
N GLN A 33 -12.97 8.52 -17.86
CA GLN A 33 -12.29 9.78 -18.13
C GLN A 33 -11.62 10.37 -16.89
N HIS A 34 -12.10 9.98 -15.71
CA HIS A 34 -11.45 10.31 -14.44
C HIS A 34 -10.15 9.50 -14.32
N SER A 35 -9.06 10.20 -14.01
CA SER A 35 -7.72 9.62 -13.95
C SER A 35 -6.86 10.37 -12.96
N VAL A 36 -5.82 9.71 -12.45
CA VAL A 36 -4.74 10.37 -11.73
C VAL A 36 -3.47 10.15 -12.52
N GLY A 37 -2.72 11.24 -12.79
CA GLY A 37 -1.46 11.18 -13.53
C GLY A 37 -0.35 10.45 -12.77
N TRP A 38 0.83 10.35 -13.39
CA TRP A 38 2.00 9.77 -12.72
C TRP A 38 2.40 10.60 -11.50
N HIS A 39 2.34 9.99 -10.32
CA HIS A 39 2.70 10.60 -9.05
C HIS A 39 3.30 9.56 -8.11
N ALA A 40 3.81 10.02 -6.97
CA ALA A 40 4.19 9.18 -5.84
C ALA A 40 3.68 9.87 -4.58
N ASP A 41 3.24 9.10 -3.59
CA ASP A 41 2.71 9.61 -2.33
C ASP A 41 3.88 9.94 -1.39
N ASN A 42 4.61 11.00 -1.74
CA ASN A 42 5.88 11.37 -1.11
C ASN A 42 5.80 12.68 -0.33
N GLU A 43 4.60 13.06 0.09
CA GLU A 43 4.35 14.17 0.98
C GLU A 43 5.11 14.00 2.30
N ALA A 44 5.60 15.10 2.86
CA ALA A 44 6.40 15.11 4.09
C ALA A 44 5.64 14.46 5.28
N LEU A 45 4.31 14.60 5.30
CA LEU A 45 3.41 14.02 6.31
C LEU A 45 3.58 12.50 6.49
N PHE A 46 3.92 11.79 5.42
CA PHE A 46 4.06 10.33 5.41
C PHE A 46 5.52 9.86 5.46
N GLN A 47 6.48 10.77 5.29
CA GLN A 47 7.93 10.49 5.29
C GLN A 47 8.38 9.41 4.29
N GLY A 48 7.60 9.12 3.24
CA GLY A 48 7.85 8.02 2.29
C GLY A 48 9.12 8.15 1.44
N LYS A 49 9.81 9.29 1.48
CA LYS A 49 11.15 9.46 0.88
C LYS A 49 12.29 8.89 1.72
N TYR A 50 12.07 8.79 3.04
CA TYR A 50 13.11 8.50 4.02
C TYR A 50 12.91 7.14 4.69
N GLN A 51 11.66 6.68 4.82
CA GLN A 51 11.33 5.40 5.43
C GLN A 51 10.25 4.64 4.66
N ASP A 52 10.02 3.40 5.07
CA ASP A 52 8.90 2.59 4.59
C ASP A 52 7.58 3.32 4.86
N CYS A 53 6.85 3.60 3.79
CA CYS A 53 5.53 4.20 3.85
C CYS A 53 4.53 3.21 3.25
N ARG A 54 4.00 2.34 4.12
CA ARG A 54 2.96 1.40 3.73
C ARG A 54 1.67 2.14 3.43
N ILE A 55 1.11 1.83 2.26
CA ILE A 55 -0.16 2.36 1.77
C ILE A 55 -1.07 1.18 1.50
N ILE A 56 -2.31 1.26 1.98
CA ILE A 56 -3.33 0.24 1.78
C ILE A 56 -4.42 0.86 0.92
N SER A 57 -4.77 0.24 -0.20
CA SER A 57 -5.77 0.73 -1.14
C SER A 57 -6.85 -0.32 -1.37
N LEU A 58 -8.11 0.01 -1.06
CA LEU A 58 -9.27 -0.82 -1.38
C LEU A 58 -9.99 -0.24 -2.61
N SER A 59 -10.26 -1.09 -3.58
CA SER A 59 -11.04 -0.75 -4.77
C SER A 59 -12.44 -1.33 -4.67
N LEU A 60 -13.46 -0.51 -4.98
CA LEU A 60 -14.86 -0.92 -5.01
C LEU A 60 -15.50 -0.43 -6.32
N GLY A 61 -16.37 -1.24 -6.91
CA GLY A 61 -17.05 -0.98 -8.17
C GLY A 61 -16.24 -1.42 -9.39
N GLN A 62 -16.26 -0.62 -10.46
CA GLN A 62 -15.69 -1.03 -11.74
C GLN A 62 -14.17 -1.19 -11.68
N SER A 63 -13.66 -2.27 -12.28
CA SER A 63 -12.22 -2.49 -12.40
C SER A 63 -11.51 -1.33 -13.11
N ARG A 64 -10.29 -1.03 -12.67
CA ARG A 64 -9.39 -0.04 -13.30
C ARG A 64 -7.96 -0.53 -13.33
N ARG A 65 -7.23 -0.14 -14.36
CA ARG A 65 -5.78 -0.31 -14.39
C ARG A 65 -5.10 0.58 -13.35
N PHE A 66 -4.18 -0.01 -12.62
CA PHE A 66 -3.21 0.65 -11.78
C PHE A 66 -1.83 0.39 -12.37
N GLU A 67 -1.12 1.43 -12.76
CA GLU A 67 0.18 1.32 -13.40
C GLU A 67 1.27 1.86 -12.48
N LEU A 68 2.40 1.16 -12.43
CA LEU A 68 3.55 1.46 -11.58
C LEU A 68 4.82 1.48 -12.44
N MET A 69 5.69 2.46 -12.25
CA MET A 69 6.95 2.57 -13.00
C MET A 69 8.13 3.01 -12.15
N CYS A 70 9.33 2.47 -12.43
CA CYS A 70 10.62 2.92 -11.90
C CYS A 70 11.67 2.84 -13.02
N GLY A 71 12.04 4.00 -13.59
CA GLY A 71 12.93 4.02 -14.76
C GLY A 71 12.31 3.28 -15.95
N GLN A 72 12.91 2.17 -16.35
CA GLN A 72 12.42 1.31 -17.44
C GLN A 72 11.50 0.18 -16.95
N ASP A 73 11.45 -0.08 -15.64
CA ASP A 73 10.58 -1.10 -15.06
C ASP A 73 9.15 -0.59 -15.02
N PHE A 74 8.24 -1.31 -15.67
CA PHE A 74 6.82 -0.96 -15.77
C PHE A 74 5.94 -2.16 -15.43
N HIS A 75 4.99 -1.94 -14.54
CA HIS A 75 4.01 -2.92 -14.11
C HIS A 75 2.60 -2.38 -14.26
N ARG A 76 1.66 -3.26 -14.60
CA ARG A 76 0.24 -2.97 -14.68
C ARG A 76 -0.52 -4.02 -13.88
N LEU A 77 -1.40 -3.56 -13.01
CA LEU A 77 -2.33 -4.36 -12.23
C LEU A 77 -3.75 -3.96 -12.62
N GLU A 78 -4.66 -4.92 -12.68
CA GLU A 78 -6.08 -4.64 -12.78
C GLU A 78 -6.68 -4.79 -11.40
N LEU A 79 -7.22 -3.70 -10.85
CA LEU A 79 -7.84 -3.69 -9.53
C LEU A 79 -9.35 -3.72 -9.71
N SER A 80 -9.96 -4.83 -9.31
CA SER A 80 -11.38 -5.14 -9.40
C SER A 80 -12.13 -4.81 -8.10
N ASP A 81 -13.44 -5.03 -8.11
CA ASP A 81 -14.28 -4.86 -6.92
C ASP A 81 -13.80 -5.75 -5.76
N GLY A 82 -13.57 -5.13 -4.61
CA GLY A 82 -13.09 -5.80 -3.40
C GLY A 82 -11.58 -5.99 -3.33
N ASP A 83 -10.82 -5.65 -4.38
CA ASP A 83 -9.38 -5.85 -4.37
C ASP A 83 -8.69 -4.91 -3.37
N LEU A 84 -7.85 -5.51 -2.53
CA LEU A 84 -7.01 -4.84 -1.55
C LEU A 84 -5.55 -4.89 -2.04
N CYS A 85 -4.99 -3.72 -2.30
CA CYS A 85 -3.63 -3.56 -2.82
C CYS A 85 -2.76 -2.81 -1.80
N THR A 86 -1.58 -3.35 -1.50
CA THR A 86 -0.61 -2.72 -0.61
C THR A 86 0.62 -2.26 -1.38
N MET A 87 1.07 -1.04 -1.12
CA MET A 87 2.38 -0.56 -1.53
C MET A 87 3.25 -0.45 -0.29
N GLU A 88 4.37 -1.16 -0.25
CA GLU A 88 5.22 -1.31 0.95
C GLU A 88 6.69 -1.08 0.62
N GLY A 89 7.49 -0.85 1.66
CA GLY A 89 8.90 -0.52 1.52
C GLY A 89 9.11 0.87 0.92
N MET A 90 10.09 1.00 0.03
CA MET A 90 10.48 2.28 -0.56
C MET A 90 9.73 2.59 -1.86
N THR A 91 8.53 2.04 -2.07
CA THR A 91 7.76 2.25 -3.31
C THR A 91 7.56 3.73 -3.61
N GLN A 92 7.20 4.55 -2.61
CA GLN A 92 6.93 5.98 -2.81
C GLN A 92 8.19 6.82 -3.09
N LYS A 93 9.38 6.26 -2.81
CA LYS A 93 10.66 6.90 -3.15
C LYS A 93 11.06 6.63 -4.60
N TRP A 94 10.91 5.39 -5.05
CA TRP A 94 11.48 4.93 -6.32
C TRP A 94 10.48 4.81 -7.45
N TYR A 95 9.23 4.46 -7.13
CA TYR A 95 8.20 4.23 -8.12
C TYR A 95 7.22 5.40 -8.19
N LYS A 96 6.74 5.65 -9.40
CA LYS A 96 5.53 6.46 -9.63
C LYS A 96 4.40 5.53 -10.01
N HIS A 97 3.18 5.89 -9.63
CA HIS A 97 1.99 5.18 -10.02
C HIS A 97 0.94 6.12 -10.63
N ARG A 98 -0.02 5.53 -11.35
CA ARG A 98 -1.15 6.24 -11.93
C ARG A 98 -2.37 5.36 -12.10
N VAL A 99 -3.53 6.01 -12.24
CA VAL A 99 -4.76 5.39 -12.75
C VAL A 99 -5.05 6.06 -14.08
N PRO A 100 -4.75 5.42 -15.23
CA PRO A 100 -4.91 6.02 -16.54
C PRO A 100 -6.39 6.15 -16.93
N LYS A 101 -6.66 6.99 -17.94
CA LYS A 101 -7.98 7.02 -18.58
C LYS A 101 -8.25 5.71 -19.32
N GLU A 102 -9.49 5.30 -19.33
CA GLU A 102 -9.97 4.11 -20.02
C GLU A 102 -11.19 4.46 -20.90
N SER A 103 -11.21 3.92 -22.10
CA SER A 103 -12.33 4.06 -23.04
C SER A 103 -12.93 2.69 -23.31
N GLY A 104 -14.25 2.59 -23.40
CA GLY A 104 -14.94 1.32 -23.64
C GLY A 104 -16.37 1.30 -23.09
N ARG A 105 -17.05 0.16 -23.23
CA ARG A 105 -18.43 -0.04 -22.72
C ARG A 105 -18.50 -0.37 -21.23
N ASN A 106 -17.39 -0.80 -20.61
CA ASN A 106 -17.35 -1.25 -19.21
C ASN A 106 -16.55 -0.30 -18.32
N VAL A 107 -16.88 0.99 -18.36
CA VAL A 107 -16.24 2.04 -17.55
C VAL A 107 -17.28 2.72 -16.67
N GLY A 108 -17.80 1.95 -15.71
CA GLY A 108 -18.67 2.43 -14.64
C GLY A 108 -17.88 3.07 -13.48
N PRO A 109 -18.58 3.51 -12.42
CA PRO A 109 -17.96 4.18 -11.29
C PRO A 109 -17.04 3.26 -10.47
N ARG A 110 -15.96 3.82 -9.94
CA ARG A 110 -15.03 3.18 -9.00
C ARG A 110 -14.79 4.08 -7.81
N ILE A 111 -14.90 3.52 -6.61
CA ILE A 111 -14.48 4.16 -5.37
C ILE A 111 -13.16 3.54 -4.93
N ASN A 112 -12.21 4.36 -4.54
CA ASN A 112 -10.93 3.92 -4.01
C ASN A 112 -10.66 4.57 -2.66
N LEU A 113 -10.40 3.73 -1.66
CA LEU A 113 -10.04 4.17 -0.33
C LEU A 113 -8.54 3.92 -0.15
N THR A 114 -7.77 4.97 0.11
CA THR A 114 -6.33 4.85 0.32
C THR A 114 -5.97 5.29 1.73
N TRP A 115 -5.56 4.33 2.55
CA TRP A 115 -5.15 4.56 3.92
C TRP A 115 -3.64 4.71 4.06
N ARG A 116 -3.23 5.62 4.95
CA ARG A 116 -1.83 5.96 5.24
C ARG A 116 -1.66 6.32 6.72
N TRP A 117 -0.42 6.39 7.18
CA TRP A 117 -0.04 6.91 8.49
C TRP A 117 0.58 8.29 8.33
N ILE A 118 -0.11 9.30 8.85
CA ILE A 118 0.50 10.59 9.12
C ILE A 118 1.44 10.38 10.31
N VAL A 119 2.74 10.60 10.07
CA VAL A 119 3.82 10.44 11.05
C VAL A 119 4.53 11.77 11.32
N GLN A 120 4.34 12.77 10.45
CA GLN A 120 4.79 14.12 10.68
C GLN A 120 3.60 15.06 10.73
N HIS A 121 3.45 15.75 11.85
CA HIS A 121 2.42 16.74 12.08
C HIS A 121 3.02 18.14 12.02
N HIS A 122 2.37 19.06 11.31
CA HIS A 122 2.70 20.49 11.28
C HIS A 122 1.44 21.27 11.58
N ASP A 123 1.44 22.09 12.62
CA ASP A 123 0.27 22.88 13.10
C ASP A 123 -1.03 22.05 13.19
N CYS A 124 -0.92 20.79 13.61
CA CYS A 124 -2.02 19.84 13.62
C CYS A 124 -2.46 19.54 15.06
N PRO A 125 -3.77 19.57 15.37
CA PRO A 125 -4.28 19.19 16.69
C PRO A 125 -3.92 17.76 17.12
N CYS A 126 -3.59 16.88 16.17
CA CYS A 126 -3.18 15.51 16.44
C CYS A 126 -1.70 15.37 16.86
N ALA A 127 -0.90 16.43 16.78
CA ALA A 127 0.52 16.39 17.17
C ALA A 127 0.74 16.10 18.66
N GLU A 128 -0.27 16.38 19.50
CA GLU A 128 -0.24 16.17 20.95
C GLU A 128 -0.81 14.80 21.37
N ALA A 129 -1.24 13.96 20.42
CA ALA A 129 -1.74 12.63 20.72
C ALA A 129 -0.59 11.69 21.14
N PRO A 130 -0.79 10.78 22.12
CA PRO A 130 0.25 9.87 22.56
C PRO A 130 0.78 9.00 21.41
N GLU A 131 2.10 8.82 21.38
CA GLU A 131 2.83 8.10 20.33
C GLU A 131 2.22 6.72 20.04
N ALA A 132 2.05 6.42 18.75
CA ALA A 132 1.61 5.10 18.31
C ALA A 132 2.66 4.04 18.69
N PRO A 133 2.25 2.80 19.04
CA PRO A 133 3.17 1.77 19.48
C PRO A 133 4.18 1.42 18.38
N GLU A 134 5.47 1.34 18.76
CA GLU A 134 6.56 0.96 17.87
C GLU A 134 6.25 -0.36 17.15
N VAL A 135 6.37 -0.36 15.82
CA VAL A 135 6.29 -1.58 15.02
C VAL A 135 7.53 -2.43 15.35
N PRO A 136 7.39 -3.65 15.91
CA PRO A 136 8.54 -4.43 16.31
C PRO A 136 9.41 -4.77 15.10
N ALA A 137 10.69 -4.44 15.20
CA ALA A 137 11.69 -4.69 14.16
C ALA A 137 11.67 -6.17 13.73
N LYS A 138 11.71 -6.39 12.41
CA LYS A 138 11.72 -7.71 11.77
C LYS A 138 12.73 -8.64 12.46
N ARG A 139 12.24 -9.74 13.04
CA ARG A 139 13.05 -10.82 13.63
C ARG A 139 14.17 -11.21 12.67
N LYS A 140 15.43 -11.18 13.14
CA LYS A 140 16.60 -11.64 12.39
C LYS A 140 16.33 -13.05 11.85
N ARG A 141 16.51 -13.24 10.54
CA ARG A 141 16.48 -14.57 9.91
C ARG A 141 17.46 -15.48 10.65
N THR A 142 16.95 -16.44 11.41
CA THR A 142 17.74 -17.56 11.91
C THR A 142 18.24 -18.33 10.69
N SER A 143 19.56 -18.44 10.55
CA SER A 143 20.21 -19.23 9.51
C SER A 143 19.68 -20.65 9.56
N CYS A 144 19.14 -21.13 8.44
CA CYS A 144 18.82 -22.52 8.24
C CYS A 144 20.11 -23.34 8.42
N ALA A 145 20.16 -24.20 9.44
CA ALA A 145 21.23 -25.17 9.58
C ALA A 145 21.13 -26.13 8.39
N SER A 146 22.23 -26.26 7.64
CA SER A 146 22.36 -27.20 6.54
C SER A 146 22.19 -28.64 7.06
N VAL A 147 21.05 -29.23 6.76
CA VAL A 147 20.80 -30.66 6.89
C VAL A 147 21.30 -31.35 5.62
N GLY A 148 22.27 -32.26 5.77
CA GLY A 148 22.44 -33.42 4.90
C GLY A 148 23.45 -33.29 3.76
N GLY A 149 24.47 -34.15 3.80
CA GLY A 149 25.30 -34.53 2.65
C GLY A 149 25.89 -35.92 2.89
N TRP A 150 25.30 -36.93 2.25
CA TRP A 150 25.57 -38.36 2.40
C TRP A 150 26.99 -38.76 1.99
N SER A 151 27.56 -39.77 2.67
CA SER A 151 28.82 -40.42 2.25
C SER A 151 28.56 -41.36 1.08
N ALA A 152 29.30 -41.18 -0.02
CA ALA A 152 29.48 -42.21 -1.04
C ALA A 152 30.89 -42.79 -0.89
N SER A 153 30.96 -44.05 -0.47
CA SER A 153 32.17 -44.88 -0.49
C SER A 153 32.54 -45.25 -1.92
N HIS A 154 33.80 -45.01 -2.30
CA HIS A 154 34.50 -45.69 -3.40
C HIS A 154 35.87 -46.11 -2.86
N GLY A 155 36.19 -47.40 -2.99
CA GLY A 155 37.46 -48.01 -2.57
C GLY A 155 37.27 -49.31 -1.82
#